data_AF-A0A2T1LZE6-F1
#
_entry.id   AF-A0A2T1LZE6-F1
#
_cell.length_a   1.000
_cell.length_b   1.000
_cell.length_c   1.000
_cell.angle_alpha   90.00
_cell.angle_beta   90.00
_cell.angle_gamma   90.00
#
_symmetry.space_group_name_H-M   'P 1'
#
loop_
_entity.id
_entity.type
_entity.pdbx_description
1 polymer ?
#
loop_
_entity_poly.entity_id
_entity_poly.type
_entity_poly.pdbx_seq_one_letter_code
_entity_poly.pdbx_strand_id
1 'polypeptide(L)' 'MMEELKTQIKYESNRAARLSKEAIEAFEDNNKIQGKALMNEARAASKNCQNLIKQFNDVSVSIEQS' A
#
# COMPACT_ATOMS: atom_id res chain seq x y z
N MET A 1 -16.09 9.25 -4.58
CA MET A 1 -15.77 7.86 -4.92
C MET A 1 -14.47 7.72 -5.72
N MET A 2 -14.38 8.16 -6.98
CA MET A 2 -13.13 7.98 -7.77
C MET A 2 -11.91 8.75 -7.21
N GLU A 3 -12.11 10.02 -6.81
CA GLU A 3 -11.04 10.85 -6.23
C GLU A 3 -10.60 10.39 -4.84
N GLU A 4 -11.57 9.88 -4.07
CA GLU A 4 -11.33 9.26 -2.77
C GLU A 4 -10.50 7.97 -2.91
N LEU A 5 -10.83 7.11 -3.87
CA LEU A 5 -10.04 5.92 -4.19
C LEU A 5 -8.61 6.29 -4.60
N LYS A 6 -8.42 7.30 -5.47
CA LYS A 6 -7.07 7.79 -5.83
C LYS A 6 -6.28 8.25 -4.61
N THR A 7 -6.94 8.96 -3.68
CA THR A 7 -6.31 9.44 -2.45
C THR A 7 -5.89 8.28 -1.55
N GLN A 8 -6.76 7.28 -1.36
CA GLN A 8 -6.45 6.09 -0.57
C GLN A 8 -5.34 5.23 -1.19
N ILE A 9 -5.34 5.07 -2.53
CA ILE A 9 -4.26 4.38 -3.26
C ILE A 9 -2.92 5.05 -2.99
N LYS A 10 -2.87 6.39 -3.13
CA LYS A 10 -1.64 7.16 -2.87
C LYS A 10 -1.19 7.01 -1.41
N TYR A 11 -2.12 7.05 -0.47
CA TYR A 11 -1.82 6.86 0.95
C TYR A 11 -1.21 5.49 1.23
N GLU A 12 -1.87 4.40 0.82
CA GLU A 12 -1.39 3.04 1.07
C GLU A 12 -0.07 2.75 0.33
N SER A 13 0.10 3.27 -0.89
CA SER A 13 1.36 3.18 -1.63
C SER A 13 2.52 3.86 -0.90
N ASN A 14 2.33 5.10 -0.44
CA ASN A 14 3.34 5.83 0.33
C ASN A 14 3.65 5.14 1.66
N ARG A 15 2.62 4.63 2.33
CA ARG A 15 2.77 3.90 3.59
C ARG A 15 3.58 2.62 3.38
N ALA A 16 3.30 1.84 2.33
CA ALA A 16 4.06 0.64 2.01
C ALA A 16 5.54 0.94 1.72
N ALA A 17 5.82 1.99 0.95
CA ALA A 17 7.19 2.42 0.65
C ALA A 17 7.95 2.85 1.91
N ARG A 18 7.30 3.65 2.77
CA ARG A 18 7.90 4.11 4.04
C ARG A 18 8.22 2.95 4.97
N LEU A 19 7.25 2.06 5.21
CA LEU A 19 7.43 0.88 6.06
C LEU A 19 8.51 -0.06 5.52
N SER A 20 8.63 -0.20 4.20
CA SER A 20 9.70 -1.01 3.59
C SER A 20 11.08 -0.42 3.86
N LYS A 21 11.22 0.91 3.79
CA LYS A 21 12.47 1.61 4.13
C LYS A 21 12.83 1.45 5.60
N GLU A 22 11.86 1.70 6.49
CA GLU A 22 12.04 1.54 7.94
C GLU A 22 12.39 0.08 8.29
N ALA A 23 11.81 -0.90 7.60
CA ALA A 23 12.13 -2.31 7.79
C ALA A 23 13.59 -2.63 7.43
N ILE A 24 14.08 -2.08 6.31
CA ILE A 24 15.48 -2.23 5.87
C ILE A 24 16.41 -1.63 6.91
N GLU A 25 16.15 -0.39 7.36
CA GLU A 25 16.93 0.28 8.40
C GLU A 25 16.96 -0.56 9.70
N ALA A 26 15.82 -1.12 10.13
CA ALA A 26 15.77 -2.00 11.29
C ALA A 26 16.58 -3.30 11.10
N PHE A 27 16.66 -3.85 9.88
CA PHE A 27 17.53 -5.01 9.62
C PHE A 27 19.01 -4.65 9.61
N GLU A 28 19.37 -3.48 9.11
CA GLU A 28 20.74 -2.94 9.14
C GLU A 28 21.20 -2.71 10.59
N ASP A 29 20.31 -2.25 11.46
CA ASP A 29 20.53 -2.09 12.91
C ASP A 29 20.46 -3.43 13.69
N ASN A 30 20.45 -4.58 13.00
CA ASN A 30 20.29 -5.93 13.57
C ASN A 30 18.99 -6.15 14.38
N ASN A 31 18.03 -5.23 14.31
CA ASN A 31 16.72 -5.37 14.93
C ASN A 31 15.75 -6.19 14.06
N LYS A 32 16.02 -7.50 14.02
CA LYS A 32 15.27 -8.46 13.17
C LYS A 32 13.79 -8.58 13.54
N ILE A 33 13.42 -8.35 14.80
CA ILE A 33 12.01 -8.44 15.24
C ILE A 33 11.24 -7.26 14.66
N GLN A 34 11.77 -6.04 14.82
CA GLN A 34 11.15 -4.83 14.29
C GLN A 34 11.12 -4.85 12.75
N GLY A 35 12.22 -5.24 12.09
CA GLY A 35 12.27 -5.34 10.63
C GLY A 35 11.21 -6.27 10.06
N LYS A 36 10.98 -7.43 10.69
CA LYS A 36 9.91 -8.36 10.30
C LYS A 36 8.51 -7.77 10.52
N ALA A 37 8.28 -7.09 11.63
CA ALA A 37 7.00 -6.44 11.90
C ALA A 37 6.67 -5.39 10.84
N LEU A 38 7.63 -4.49 10.55
CA LEU A 38 7.50 -3.44 9.54
C LEU A 38 7.30 -4.03 8.13
N MET A 39 8.00 -5.11 7.78
CA MET A 39 7.78 -5.81 6.50
C MET A 39 6.36 -6.38 6.39
N ASN A 40 5.83 -6.97 7.45
CA ASN A 40 4.46 -7.50 7.46
C ASN A 40 3.43 -6.37 7.27
N GLU A 41 3.65 -5.22 7.91
CA GLU A 41 2.80 -4.04 7.71
C GLU A 41 2.93 -3.48 6.30
N ALA A 42 4.13 -3.41 5.73
CA ALA A 42 4.36 -2.97 4.35
C ALA A 42 3.63 -3.87 3.35
N ARG A 43 3.64 -5.19 3.59
CA ARG A 43 2.90 -6.17 2.78
C ARG A 43 1.39 -5.96 2.89
N ALA A 44 0.87 -5.69 4.08
CA ALA A 44 -0.54 -5.39 4.28
C ALA A 44 -0.96 -4.11 3.53
N ALA A 45 -0.19 -3.02 3.66
CA ALA A 45 -0.43 -1.78 2.93
C ALA A 45 -0.37 -1.99 1.40
N SER A 46 0.59 -2.78 0.91
CA SER A 46 0.70 -3.12 -0.51
C SER A 46 -0.53 -3.88 -1.02
N LYS A 47 -1.04 -4.84 -0.23
CA LYS A 47 -2.26 -5.58 -0.57
C LYS A 47 -3.49 -4.67 -0.60
N ASN A 48 -3.59 -3.76 0.36
CA ASN A 48 -4.68 -2.77 0.40
C ASN A 48 -4.63 -1.85 -0.83
N CYS A 49 -3.45 -1.35 -1.19
CA CYS A 49 -3.24 -0.56 -2.40
C CYS A 49 -3.69 -1.31 -3.66
N GLN A 50 -3.29 -2.58 -3.83
CA GLN A 50 -3.71 -3.41 -4.97
C GLN A 50 -5.23 -3.61 -5.02
N ASN A 51 -5.89 -3.83 -3.88
CA ASN A 51 -7.34 -3.95 -3.81
C ASN A 51 -8.05 -2.65 -4.19
N LEU A 52 -7.50 -1.50 -3.78
CA LEU A 52 -8.05 -0.19 -4.12
C LEU A 52 -7.86 0.14 -5.61
N ILE A 53 -6.71 -0.21 -6.19
CA ILE A 53 -6.48 -0.08 -7.64
C ILE A 53 -7.49 -0.92 -8.43
N LYS A 54 -7.75 -2.16 -7.97
CA LYS A 54 -8.76 -3.01 -8.60
C LYS A 54 -10.14 -2.34 -8.56
N GLN A 55 -10.56 -1.86 -7.39
CA GLN A 55 -11.83 -1.14 -7.25
C GLN A 55 -11.89 0.11 -8.13
N PHE A 56 -10.80 0.87 -8.21
CA PHE A 56 -10.71 2.05 -9.06
C PHE A 56 -10.92 1.70 -10.54
N ASN A 57 -10.27 0.63 -11.01
CA ASN A 57 -10.42 0.16 -12.39
C ASN A 57 -11.83 -0.37 -12.67
N ASP A 58 -12.43 -1.11 -11.73
CA ASP A 58 -13.78 -1.63 -11.89
C ASP A 58 -14.81 -0.48 -11.99
N VAL A 59 -14.63 0.58 -11.19
CA VAL A 59 -15.46 1.79 -11.24
C VAL A 59 -15.21 2.57 -12.53
N SER A 60 -13.96 2.71 -13.00
CA SER A 60 -13.67 3.44 -14.23
C SER A 60 -14.27 2.74 -15.46
N VAL A 61 -14.13 1.42 -15.55
CA VAL A 61 -14.69 0.61 -16.65
C VAL A 61 -16.21 0.68 -16.67
N SER A 62 -16.86 0.66 -15.50
CA SER A 62 -18.33 0.76 -15.40
C SER A 62 -18.88 2.10 -15.92
N ILE A 63 -18.10 3.18 -15.81
CA ILE A 63 -18.48 4.51 -16.30
C ILE A 63 -18.27 4.63 -17.81
N GLU A 64 -17.24 4.00 -18.39
CA GLU A 64 -17.00 4.03 -19.84
C GLU A 64 -17.98 3.18 -20.65
N GLN A 65 -18.70 2.25 -20.01
CA GLN A 65 -19.72 1.40 -20.64
C GLN A 65 -21.17 1.85 -20.38
N SER A 66 -21.37 2.96 -19.66
CA SER A 66 -22.68 3.56 -19.36
C SER A 66 -22.91 4.82 -20.20
#